data_AF-A0A9R0XZT9-F1
#
_entry.id   AF-A0A9R0XZT9-F1
#
_cell.length_a   1.000
_cell.length_b   1.000
_cell.length_c   1.000
_cell.angle_alpha   90.00
_cell.angle_beta   90.00
_cell.angle_gamma   90.00
#
_symmetry.space_group_name_H-M   'P 1'
#
loop_
_entity.id
_entity.type
_entity.pdbx_description
1 polymer ?
#
loop_
_entity_poly.entity_id
_entity_poly.type
_entity_poly.pdbx_seq_one_letter_code
_entity_poly.pdbx_strand_id
1 'polypeptide(L)'
;MANRDWLADKGKAALEENATVQECYELSAEYETDRDEARIAELGSKLTSLSPADSIVVSSSFSHMLNLANLAEEVQIAFRRRSKLKRGDFGDEASAPTESDIEETLKRLVSELGKSREEVFDALKNQTVDLVFTAHPTQSVRRSLLQKHGRIRNCLRQLYAKDITADDKQELDEALQRELS
;
A
#
# COMPACT_ATOMS: atom_id res chain seq x y z
N MET A 1 13.90 24.65 35.57
CA MET A 1 13.17 25.50 34.60
C MET A 1 13.54 25.21 33.15
N ALA A 2 14.82 24.97 32.81
CA ALA A 2 15.26 24.71 31.42
C ALA A 2 14.64 23.50 30.68
N ASN A 3 14.08 22.50 31.39
CA ASN A 3 13.55 21.27 30.77
C ASN A 3 12.11 21.42 30.23
N ARG A 4 11.32 22.39 30.74
CA ARG A 4 9.95 22.64 30.26
C ARG A 4 9.94 23.48 28.98
N ASP A 5 10.85 24.45 28.87
CA ASP A 5 10.94 25.32 27.70
C ASP A 5 11.48 24.56 26.47
N TRP A 6 12.42 23.63 26.67
CA TRP A 6 12.95 22.77 25.59
C TRP A 6 11.91 21.80 25.01
N LEU A 7 11.07 21.19 25.86
CA LEU A 7 9.98 20.32 25.42
C LEU A 7 8.87 21.11 24.70
N ALA A 8 8.59 22.33 25.15
CA ALA A 8 7.61 23.21 24.51
C ALA A 8 8.09 23.69 23.12
N ASP A 9 9.37 23.99 22.98
CA ASP A 9 10.01 24.40 21.72
C ASP A 9 10.05 23.26 20.70
N LYS A 10 10.45 22.06 21.13
CA LYS A 10 10.34 20.80 20.35
C LYS A 10 8.91 20.50 19.90
N GLY A 11 7.93 20.72 20.78
CA GLY A 11 6.52 20.52 20.49
C GLY A 11 5.99 21.49 19.45
N LYS A 12 6.41 22.76 19.49
CA LYS A 12 6.05 23.77 18.48
C LYS A 12 6.68 23.47 17.12
N ALA A 13 7.97 23.14 17.08
CA ALA A 13 8.65 22.77 15.85
C ALA A 13 7.99 21.56 15.17
N ALA A 14 7.63 20.52 15.94
CA ALA A 14 6.93 19.35 15.41
C ALA A 14 5.51 19.69 14.88
N LEU A 15 4.82 20.65 15.48
CA LEU A 15 3.51 21.13 15.00
C LEU A 15 3.64 21.94 13.70
N GLU A 16 4.68 22.77 13.59
CA GLU A 16 4.99 23.54 12.38
C GLU A 16 5.45 22.65 11.21
N GLU A 17 6.27 21.63 11.50
CA GLU A 17 6.65 20.59 10.54
C GLU A 17 5.42 19.82 10.04
N ASN A 18 4.51 19.43 10.93
CA ASN A 18 3.27 18.74 10.58
C ASN A 18 2.36 19.62 9.71
N ALA A 19 2.21 20.90 10.06
CA ALA A 19 1.44 21.86 9.27
C ALA A 19 2.01 22.01 7.85
N THR A 20 3.33 22.09 7.71
CA THR A 20 3.99 22.20 6.40
C THR A 20 3.74 20.97 5.53
N VAL A 21 3.86 19.76 6.10
CA VAL A 21 3.57 18.51 5.38
C VAL A 21 2.10 18.45 4.96
N GLN A 22 1.18 18.85 5.85
CA GLN A 22 -0.25 18.88 5.58
C GLN A 22 -0.61 19.84 4.44
N GLU A 23 -0.08 21.07 4.45
CA GLU A 23 -0.30 22.05 3.38
C GLU A 23 0.22 21.54 2.03
N CYS A 24 1.42 20.94 2.01
CA CYS A 24 1.95 20.33 0.79
C CYS A 24 1.06 19.18 0.28
N TYR A 25 0.47 18.40 1.19
CA TYR A 25 -0.43 17.31 0.85
C TYR A 25 -1.74 17.83 0.25
N GLU A 26 -2.35 18.84 0.86
CA GLU A 26 -3.59 19.46 0.38
C GLU A 26 -3.42 20.08 -1.00
N LEU A 27 -2.36 20.86 -1.23
CA LEU A 27 -2.05 21.42 -2.55
C LEU A 27 -1.86 20.34 -3.62
N SER A 28 -1.21 19.23 -3.25
CA SER A 28 -1.02 18.09 -4.17
C SER A 28 -2.34 17.38 -4.49
N ALA A 29 -3.22 17.22 -3.50
CA ALA A 29 -4.52 16.58 -3.65
C ALA A 29 -5.50 17.44 -4.47
N GLU A 30 -5.50 18.75 -4.24
CA GLU A 30 -6.30 19.71 -5.01
C GLU A 30 -5.84 19.74 -6.47
N TYR A 31 -4.53 19.76 -6.72
CA TYR A 31 -3.99 19.66 -8.08
C TYR A 31 -4.44 18.38 -8.81
N GLU A 32 -4.52 17.24 -8.13
CA GLU A 32 -4.99 16.01 -8.77
C GLU A 32 -6.49 16.10 -9.16
N THR A 33 -7.25 16.97 -8.50
CA THR A 33 -8.67 17.18 -8.75
C THR A 33 -8.94 18.10 -9.95
N ASP A 34 -8.24 19.23 -10.04
CA ASP A 34 -8.51 20.28 -11.05
C ASP A 34 -7.42 20.42 -12.13
N ARG A 35 -6.23 19.86 -11.91
CA ARG A 35 -5.02 19.99 -12.76
C ARG A 35 -4.57 21.44 -12.97
N ASP A 36 -4.87 22.34 -12.05
CA ASP A 36 -4.46 23.75 -12.16
C ASP A 36 -2.95 23.91 -11.91
N GLU A 37 -2.24 24.38 -12.95
CA GLU A 37 -0.80 24.63 -12.90
C GLU A 37 -0.39 25.66 -11.83
N ALA A 38 -1.30 26.56 -11.43
CA ALA A 38 -1.05 27.51 -10.35
C ALA A 38 -0.77 26.78 -9.02
N ARG A 39 -1.41 25.63 -8.76
CA ARG A 39 -1.21 24.83 -7.56
C ARG A 39 0.16 24.17 -7.52
N ILE A 40 0.64 23.70 -8.67
CA ILE A 40 2.02 23.17 -8.78
C ILE A 40 3.05 24.28 -8.60
N ALA A 41 2.79 25.47 -9.15
CA ALA A 41 3.67 26.63 -8.94
C ALA A 41 3.73 27.03 -7.46
N GLU A 42 2.59 27.07 -6.77
CA GLU A 42 2.52 27.35 -5.33
C GLU A 42 3.25 26.29 -4.50
N LEU A 43 3.01 25.01 -4.78
CA LEU A 43 3.71 23.89 -4.13
C LEU A 43 5.22 23.98 -4.35
N GLY A 44 5.66 24.25 -5.59
CA GLY A 44 7.07 24.43 -5.93
C GLY A 44 7.72 25.59 -5.17
N SER A 45 7.02 26.72 -5.06
CA SER A 45 7.49 27.87 -4.29
C SER A 45 7.64 27.52 -2.80
N LYS A 46 6.69 26.79 -2.21
CA LYS A 46 6.79 26.33 -0.82
C LYS A 46 7.97 25.40 -0.63
N LEU A 47 8.10 24.36 -1.46
CA LEU A 47 9.17 23.37 -1.36
C LEU A 47 10.57 23.99 -1.51
N THR A 48 10.73 24.98 -2.40
CA THR A 48 12.01 25.67 -2.61
C THR A 48 12.36 26.66 -1.49
N SER A 49 11.38 27.07 -0.68
CA SER A 49 11.59 27.95 0.48
C SER A 49 11.99 27.22 1.76
N LEU A 50 11.90 25.89 1.78
CA LEU A 50 12.21 25.07 2.94
C LEU A 50 13.70 25.08 3.25
N SER A 51 14.04 25.00 4.54
CA SER A 51 15.42 24.74 4.94
C SER A 51 15.83 23.33 4.50
N PRO A 52 17.15 23.02 4.40
CA PRO A 52 17.60 21.65 4.12
C PRO A 52 17.07 20.61 5.11
N ALA A 53 16.90 20.99 6.39
CA ALA A 53 16.35 20.10 7.41
C ALA A 53 14.87 19.81 7.16
N ASP A 54 14.06 20.85 6.92
CA ASP A 54 12.62 20.70 6.67
C ASP A 54 12.37 19.95 5.35
N SER A 55 13.21 20.16 4.34
CA SER A 55 13.14 19.43 3.06
C SER A 55 13.30 17.93 3.24
N ILE A 56 14.20 17.50 4.14
CA ILE A 56 14.38 16.09 4.48
C ILE A 56 13.14 15.55 5.21
N VAL A 57 12.58 16.31 6.16
CA VAL A 57 11.38 15.91 6.90
C VAL A 57 10.18 15.77 5.96
N VAL A 58 9.93 16.74 5.09
CA VAL A 58 8.83 16.72 4.11
C VAL A 58 9.00 15.54 3.15
N SER A 59 10.15 15.41 2.49
CA SER A 59 10.38 14.31 1.53
C SER A 59 10.28 12.92 2.18
N SER A 60 10.78 12.76 3.41
CA SER A 60 10.67 11.51 4.15
C SER A 60 9.23 11.21 4.54
N SER A 61 8.47 12.22 4.96
CA SER A 61 7.05 12.08 5.33
C SER A 61 6.21 11.63 4.14
N PHE A 62 6.37 12.26 2.96
CA PHE A 62 5.69 11.82 1.74
C PHE A 62 6.09 10.40 1.32
N SER A 63 7.39 10.06 1.44
CA SER A 63 7.86 8.69 1.19
C SER A 63 7.21 7.68 2.13
N HIS A 64 7.05 8.02 3.42
CA HIS A 64 6.35 7.17 4.38
C HIS A 64 4.86 7.06 4.08
N MET A 65 4.18 8.15 3.75
CA MET A 65 2.77 8.15 3.36
C MET A 65 2.53 7.28 2.13
N LEU A 66 3.38 7.36 1.11
CA LEU A 66 3.32 6.51 -0.07
C LEU A 66 3.50 5.03 0.28
N ASN A 67 4.48 4.71 1.15
CA ASN A 67 4.64 3.34 1.64
C ASN A 67 3.40 2.84 2.39
N LEU A 68 2.77 3.68 3.22
CA LEU A 68 1.54 3.31 3.93
C LEU A 68 0.36 3.14 2.99
N ALA A 69 0.22 4.00 1.97
CA ALA A 69 -0.79 3.86 0.93
C ALA A 69 -0.63 2.53 0.17
N ASN A 70 0.61 2.18 -0.20
CA ASN A 70 0.90 0.89 -0.84
C ASN A 70 0.55 -0.29 0.06
N LEU A 71 0.85 -0.23 1.37
CA LEU A 71 0.48 -1.29 2.31
C LEU A 71 -1.04 -1.42 2.48
N ALA A 72 -1.76 -0.30 2.50
CA ALA A 72 -3.21 -0.29 2.55
C ALA A 72 -3.80 -0.90 1.27
N GLU A 73 -3.25 -0.57 0.10
CA GLU A 73 -3.64 -1.15 -1.17
C GLU A 73 -3.36 -2.66 -1.22
N GLU A 74 -2.18 -3.11 -0.78
CA GLU A 74 -1.84 -4.54 -0.68
C GLU A 74 -2.85 -5.31 0.17
N VAL A 75 -3.22 -4.76 1.35
CA VAL A 75 -4.26 -5.34 2.21
C VAL A 75 -5.60 -5.36 1.49
N GLN A 76 -5.99 -4.25 0.85
CA GLN A 76 -7.25 -4.18 0.12
C GLN A 76 -7.31 -5.19 -1.03
N ILE A 77 -6.23 -5.37 -1.80
CA ILE A 77 -6.14 -6.36 -2.89
C ILE A 77 -6.23 -7.78 -2.32
N ALA A 78 -5.46 -8.08 -1.28
CA ALA A 78 -5.40 -9.41 -0.67
C ALA A 78 -6.75 -9.88 -0.10
N PHE A 79 -7.58 -8.95 0.39
CA PHE A 79 -8.89 -9.25 0.97
C PHE A 79 -10.07 -8.83 0.07
N ARG A 80 -9.80 -8.37 -1.15
CA ARG A 80 -10.84 -8.05 -2.13
C ARG A 80 -11.59 -9.34 -2.48
N ARG A 81 -12.93 -9.28 -2.46
CA ARG A 81 -13.73 -10.41 -2.95
C ARG A 81 -13.56 -10.54 -4.46
N ARG A 82 -13.36 -11.76 -4.94
CA ARG A 82 -13.37 -12.07 -6.37
C ARG A 82 -14.74 -11.73 -6.99
N SER A 83 -14.72 -11.17 -8.19
CA SER A 83 -15.93 -10.84 -8.94
C SER A 83 -16.58 -12.10 -9.46
N LYS A 84 -17.89 -12.24 -9.24
CA LYS A 84 -18.71 -13.28 -9.87
C LYS A 84 -19.27 -12.84 -11.23
N LEU A 85 -19.22 -11.55 -11.55
CA LEU A 85 -19.49 -11.06 -12.90
C LEU A 85 -18.21 -11.19 -13.72
N LYS A 86 -18.11 -12.30 -14.45
CA LYS A 86 -17.10 -12.56 -15.48
C LYS A 86 -17.79 -12.48 -16.84
N ARG A 87 -17.11 -11.93 -17.85
CA ARG A 87 -17.62 -11.86 -19.23
C ARG A 87 -17.62 -13.22 -19.92
N GLY A 88 -16.82 -14.16 -19.43
CA GLY A 88 -16.63 -15.49 -20.01
C GLY A 88 -15.68 -15.50 -21.20
N ASP A 89 -14.86 -14.45 -21.36
CA ASP A 89 -13.87 -14.33 -22.43
C ASP A 89 -12.46 -14.11 -21.88
N PHE A 90 -11.46 -14.04 -22.78
CA PHE A 90 -10.06 -13.84 -22.37
C PHE A 90 -9.78 -12.48 -21.72
N GLY A 91 -10.70 -11.51 -21.84
CA GLY A 91 -10.57 -10.21 -21.17
C GLY A 91 -10.67 -10.31 -19.65
N ASP A 92 -11.30 -11.36 -19.12
CA ASP A 92 -11.39 -11.59 -17.67
C ASP A 92 -10.03 -11.91 -17.04
N GLU A 93 -9.10 -12.49 -17.79
CA GLU A 93 -7.76 -12.90 -17.30
C GLU A 93 -6.79 -11.71 -17.12
N ALA A 94 -7.18 -10.51 -17.56
CA ALA A 94 -6.35 -9.31 -17.46
C ALA A 94 -6.39 -8.64 -16.07
N SER A 95 -7.24 -9.11 -15.15
CA SER A 95 -7.40 -8.51 -13.83
C SER A 95 -7.62 -9.56 -12.73
N ALA A 96 -6.87 -9.44 -11.64
CA ALA A 96 -6.96 -10.36 -10.50
C ALA A 96 -8.38 -10.58 -9.92
N PRO A 97 -9.30 -9.60 -9.90
CA PRO A 97 -10.67 -9.84 -9.44
C PRO A 97 -11.49 -10.76 -10.35
N THR A 98 -11.13 -10.89 -11.63
CA THR A 98 -11.88 -11.62 -12.66
C THR A 98 -11.13 -12.83 -13.21
N GLU A 99 -9.82 -12.93 -12.99
CA GLU A 99 -9.00 -14.05 -13.47
C GLU A 99 -9.53 -15.40 -12.96
N SER A 100 -9.28 -16.44 -13.76
CA SER A 100 -9.62 -17.81 -13.42
C SER A 100 -8.67 -18.34 -12.34
N ASP A 101 -9.21 -18.91 -11.25
CA ASP A 101 -8.36 -19.76 -10.43
C ASP A 101 -8.04 -21.08 -11.11
N ILE A 102 -7.11 -21.82 -10.50
CA ILE A 102 -6.67 -23.11 -11.03
C ILE A 102 -7.84 -24.08 -11.23
N GLU A 103 -8.88 -24.08 -10.38
CA GLU A 103 -10.01 -24.98 -10.54
C GLU A 103 -10.88 -24.57 -11.73
N GLU A 104 -11.16 -23.27 -11.88
CA GLU A 104 -11.85 -22.70 -13.04
C GLU A 104 -11.10 -22.99 -14.34
N THR A 105 -9.78 -22.83 -14.36
CA THR A 105 -8.93 -23.16 -15.51
C THR A 105 -9.01 -24.64 -15.87
N LEU A 106 -8.88 -25.53 -14.87
CA LEU A 106 -8.97 -26.98 -15.08
C LEU A 106 -10.35 -27.41 -15.60
N LYS A 107 -11.42 -26.81 -15.07
CA LYS A 107 -12.79 -27.05 -15.56
C LYS A 107 -12.90 -26.63 -17.01
N ARG A 108 -12.49 -25.42 -17.36
CA ARG A 108 -12.52 -24.88 -18.73
C ARG A 108 -11.77 -25.76 -19.72
N LEU A 109 -10.59 -26.26 -19.34
CA LEU A 109 -9.81 -27.19 -20.17
C LEU A 109 -10.59 -28.47 -20.51
N VAL A 110 -11.30 -29.04 -19.54
CA VAL A 110 -12.05 -30.29 -19.73
C VAL A 110 -13.41 -30.04 -20.41
N SER A 111 -14.17 -29.04 -19.95
CA SER A 111 -15.57 -28.84 -20.38
C SER A 111 -15.71 -28.05 -21.67
N GLU A 112 -14.87 -27.05 -21.90
CA GLU A 112 -15.00 -26.15 -23.06
C GLU A 112 -14.00 -26.49 -24.16
N LEU A 113 -12.76 -26.87 -23.78
CA LEU A 113 -11.68 -27.18 -24.72
C LEU A 113 -11.53 -28.67 -25.01
N GLY A 114 -12.33 -29.53 -24.36
CA GLY A 114 -12.42 -30.96 -24.64
C GLY A 114 -11.17 -31.77 -24.31
N LYS A 115 -10.30 -31.28 -23.41
CA LYS A 115 -9.12 -32.03 -22.96
C LYS A 115 -9.49 -33.16 -22.01
N SER A 116 -8.84 -34.31 -22.15
CA SER A 116 -9.00 -35.39 -21.18
C SER A 116 -8.31 -35.02 -19.86
N ARG A 117 -8.75 -35.65 -18.76
CA ARG A 117 -8.14 -35.41 -17.45
C ARG A 117 -6.69 -35.88 -17.42
N GLU A 118 -6.39 -36.96 -18.13
CA GLU A 118 -5.06 -37.55 -18.27
C GLU A 118 -4.13 -36.59 -19.02
N GLU A 119 -4.59 -35.97 -20.13
CA GLU A 119 -3.83 -34.96 -20.86
C GLU A 119 -3.46 -33.76 -19.99
N VAL A 120 -4.44 -33.24 -19.24
CA VAL A 120 -4.22 -32.09 -18.34
C VAL A 120 -3.25 -32.46 -17.22
N PHE A 121 -3.39 -33.64 -16.63
CA PHE A 121 -2.51 -34.11 -15.57
C PHE A 121 -1.07 -34.34 -16.07
N ASP A 122 -0.91 -34.93 -17.25
CA ASP A 122 0.39 -35.13 -17.88
C ASP A 122 1.06 -33.79 -18.22
N ALA A 123 0.30 -32.80 -18.68
CA ALA A 123 0.82 -31.46 -18.91
C ALA A 123 1.32 -30.81 -17.60
N LEU A 124 0.56 -30.90 -16.51
CA LEU A 124 0.95 -30.35 -15.21
C LEU A 124 2.21 -31.01 -14.65
N LYS A 125 2.38 -32.33 -14.81
CA LYS A 125 3.61 -33.04 -14.38
C LYS A 125 4.87 -32.53 -15.08
N ASN A 126 4.74 -32.04 -16.30
CA ASN A 126 5.85 -31.60 -17.13
C ASN A 126 5.99 -30.06 -17.17
N GLN A 127 5.13 -29.32 -16.47
CA GLN A 127 5.18 -27.88 -16.41
C GLN A 127 6.15 -27.41 -15.32
N THR A 128 7.02 -26.47 -15.67
CA THR A 128 7.93 -25.79 -14.73
C THR A 128 7.71 -24.29 -14.81
N VAL A 129 7.67 -23.63 -13.64
CA VAL A 129 7.63 -22.17 -13.51
C VAL A 129 8.86 -21.76 -12.68
N ASP A 130 9.83 -21.12 -13.34
CA ASP A 130 11.04 -20.62 -12.70
C ASP A 130 10.94 -19.11 -12.48
N LEU A 131 10.91 -18.69 -11.20
CA LEU A 131 10.93 -17.28 -10.83
C LEU A 131 12.37 -16.84 -10.56
N VAL A 132 12.92 -15.97 -11.41
CA VAL A 132 14.27 -15.43 -11.25
C VAL A 132 14.20 -14.06 -10.57
N PHE A 133 14.63 -14.01 -9.31
CA PHE A 133 14.70 -12.77 -8.56
C PHE A 133 15.89 -11.92 -9.03
N THR A 134 15.62 -10.68 -9.41
CA THR A 134 16.64 -9.68 -9.75
C THR A 134 16.78 -8.67 -8.62
N ALA A 135 17.94 -8.03 -8.54
CA ALA A 135 18.13 -6.93 -7.61
C ALA A 135 17.24 -5.75 -8.02
N HIS A 136 16.52 -5.14 -7.06
CA HIS A 136 15.77 -3.92 -7.33
C HIS A 136 16.75 -2.73 -7.48
N PRO A 137 16.68 -1.94 -8.56
CA PRO A 137 17.72 -0.96 -8.91
C PRO A 137 17.87 0.19 -7.91
N THR A 138 16.85 0.46 -7.09
CA THR A 138 16.81 1.65 -6.21
C THR A 138 16.41 1.38 -4.76
N GLN A 139 16.01 0.16 -4.41
CA GLN A 139 15.39 -0.11 -3.09
C GLN A 139 15.79 -1.47 -2.54
N SER A 140 16.91 -1.53 -1.82
CA SER A 140 17.19 -2.67 -0.95
C SER A 140 16.38 -2.51 0.36
N VAL A 141 15.19 -3.07 0.40
CA VAL A 141 14.35 -3.04 1.61
C VAL A 141 14.96 -4.00 2.64
N ARG A 142 15.39 -3.46 3.78
CA ARG A 142 15.95 -4.28 4.88
C ARG A 142 14.88 -5.22 5.43
N ARG A 143 15.28 -6.43 5.83
CA ARG A 143 14.39 -7.45 6.41
C ARG A 143 13.57 -6.93 7.60
N SER A 144 14.17 -6.11 8.45
CA SER A 144 13.48 -5.49 9.60
C SER A 144 12.33 -4.57 9.17
N LEU A 145 12.50 -3.85 8.06
CA LEU A 145 11.46 -2.98 7.51
C LEU A 145 10.31 -3.81 6.91
N LEU A 146 10.63 -4.89 6.19
CA LEU A 146 9.62 -5.85 5.71
C LEU A 146 8.80 -6.46 6.86
N GLN A 147 9.44 -6.75 8.00
CA GLN A 147 8.73 -7.23 9.20
C GLN A 147 7.81 -6.17 9.80
N LYS A 148 8.26 -4.91 9.87
CA LYS A 148 7.45 -3.76 10.33
C LYS A 148 6.22 -3.58 9.42
N HIS A 149 6.42 -3.59 8.11
CA HIS A 149 5.32 -3.59 7.13
C HIS A 149 4.37 -4.78 7.29
N GLY A 150 4.89 -5.98 7.57
CA GLY A 150 4.08 -7.16 7.89
C GLY A 150 3.18 -6.95 9.12
N ARG A 151 3.70 -6.34 10.19
CA ARG A 151 2.91 -6.03 11.39
C ARG A 151 1.83 -4.97 11.14
N ILE A 152 2.16 -3.92 10.39
CA ILE A 152 1.18 -2.89 9.95
C ILE A 152 0.04 -3.54 9.17
N ARG A 153 0.35 -4.38 8.17
CA ARG A 153 -0.67 -5.11 7.38
C ARG A 153 -1.57 -5.98 8.25
N ASN A 154 -0.99 -6.66 9.24
CA ASN A 154 -1.75 -7.49 10.17
C ASN A 154 -2.70 -6.68 11.07
N CYS A 155 -2.27 -5.50 11.52
CA CYS A 155 -3.13 -4.59 12.30
C CYS A 155 -4.28 -4.09 11.43
N LEU A 156 -3.99 -3.58 10.23
CA LEU A 156 -5.00 -3.12 9.28
C LEU A 156 -6.02 -4.23 8.97
N ARG A 157 -5.57 -5.44 8.66
CA ARG A 157 -6.47 -6.58 8.41
C ARG A 157 -7.45 -6.82 9.56
N GLN A 158 -6.96 -6.79 10.80
CA GLN A 158 -7.78 -7.08 11.98
C GLN A 158 -8.77 -5.96 12.27
N LEU A 159 -8.37 -4.70 12.09
CA LEU A 159 -9.25 -3.54 12.25
C LEU A 159 -10.47 -3.56 11.30
N TYR A 160 -10.34 -4.17 10.12
CA TYR A 160 -11.44 -4.34 9.16
C TYR A 160 -12.18 -5.69 9.27
N ALA A 161 -11.93 -6.46 10.34
CA ALA A 161 -12.72 -7.66 10.63
C ALA A 161 -14.17 -7.28 10.98
N LYS A 162 -15.14 -8.12 10.57
CA LYS A 162 -16.57 -7.80 10.72
C LYS A 162 -17.05 -7.76 12.18
N ASP A 163 -16.41 -8.50 13.06
CA ASP A 163 -16.87 -8.74 14.44
C ASP A 163 -15.81 -8.33 15.48
N ILE A 164 -15.23 -7.14 15.32
CA ILE A 164 -14.24 -6.58 16.25
C ILE A 164 -14.90 -5.90 17.46
N THR A 165 -14.42 -6.18 18.67
CA THR A 165 -14.90 -5.49 19.88
C THR A 165 -14.27 -4.09 20.01
N ALA A 166 -14.85 -3.23 20.83
CA ALA A 166 -14.30 -1.89 21.06
C ALA A 166 -12.90 -1.94 21.70
N ASP A 167 -12.70 -2.87 22.64
CA ASP A 167 -11.41 -3.06 23.33
C ASP A 167 -10.35 -3.59 22.36
N ASP A 168 -10.67 -4.61 21.55
CA ASP A 168 -9.75 -5.13 20.52
C ASP A 168 -9.35 -4.05 19.52
N LYS A 169 -10.31 -3.19 19.13
CA LYS A 169 -10.03 -2.07 18.22
C LYS A 169 -9.06 -1.07 18.84
N GLN A 170 -9.27 -0.71 20.11
CA GLN A 170 -8.36 0.20 20.80
C GLN A 170 -6.95 -0.39 20.89
N GLU A 171 -6.81 -1.66 21.29
CA GLU A 171 -5.51 -2.34 21.35
C GLU A 171 -4.80 -2.38 19.99
N LEU A 172 -5.56 -2.62 18.92
CA LEU A 172 -5.05 -2.64 17.56
C LEU A 172 -4.66 -1.25 17.03
N ASP A 173 -5.42 -0.20 17.38
CA ASP A 173 -5.08 1.19 17.05
C ASP A 173 -3.78 1.61 17.78
N GLU A 174 -3.62 1.24 19.06
CA GLU A 174 -2.39 1.49 19.83
C GLU A 174 -1.20 0.67 19.28
N ALA A 175 -1.43 -0.58 18.85
CA ALA A 175 -0.41 -1.39 18.18
C ALA A 175 0.01 -0.77 16.84
N LEU A 176 -0.95 -0.31 16.03
CA LEU A 176 -0.67 0.34 14.76
C LEU A 176 0.13 1.62 14.97
N GLN A 177 -0.24 2.47 15.92
CA GLN A 177 0.51 3.70 16.24
C GLN A 177 1.95 3.40 16.66
N ARG A 178 2.19 2.38 17.49
CA ARG A 178 3.55 1.95 17.86
C ARG A 178 4.38 1.46 16.68
N GLU A 179 3.74 0.83 15.68
CA GLU A 179 4.41 0.43 14.45
C GLU A 179 4.55 1.58 13.45
N LEU A 180 3.92 2.73 13.66
CA LEU A 180 4.09 3.92 12.82
C LEU A 180 5.14 4.89 13.38
N SER A 181 5.30 4.93 14.71
CA SER A 181 6.42 5.60 15.39
C SER A 181 7.77 4.94 15.10
#